data_AF-A0A7E4W1B5-F1
#
_entry.id   AF-A0A7E4W1B5-F1
#
_cell.length_a   1.000
_cell.length_b   1.000
_cell.length_c   1.000
_cell.angle_alpha   90.00
_cell.angle_beta   90.00
_cell.angle_gamma   90.00
#
_symmetry.space_group_name_H-M   'P 1'
#
loop_
_entity.id
_entity.type
_entity.pdbx_description
1 polymer ?
#
loop_
_entity_poly.entity_id
_entity_poly.type
_entity_poly.pdbx_seq_one_letter_code
_entity_poly.pdbx_strand_id
1 'polypeptide(L)'
;MAAPRIGGWHLLDLIAPYPSLRKLFLQVIPEKYVTPVFLKGAPKFGVFIEVDVNGNIIDSWQDPSGKVRFISQATDTGDAIYIGSYGHPFLAKINR
;
A
#
# COMPACT_ATOMS: atom_id res chain seq x y z
N MET A 1 2.99 -9.88 -15.08
CA MET A 1 2.07 -8.91 -15.71
C MET A 1 1.66 -7.94 -14.62
N ALA A 2 2.20 -6.71 -14.62
CA ALA A 2 1.84 -5.73 -13.60
C ALA A 2 0.39 -5.28 -13.85
N ALA A 3 -0.48 -5.41 -12.86
CA ALA A 3 -1.85 -4.91 -12.96
C ALA A 3 -1.78 -3.41 -13.33
N PRO A 4 -2.59 -2.94 -14.31
CA PRO A 4 -2.63 -1.52 -14.63
C PRO A 4 -3.03 -0.78 -13.36
N ARG A 5 -2.19 0.16 -12.91
CA ARG A 5 -2.56 1.08 -11.83
C ARG A 5 -3.79 1.82 -12.31
N ILE A 6 -4.95 1.45 -11.77
CA ILE A 6 -6.20 2.19 -12.00
C ILE A 6 -5.95 3.58 -11.42
N GLY A 7 -5.82 4.56 -12.33
CA GLY A 7 -5.42 5.92 -12.02
C GLY A 7 -6.35 6.54 -10.98
N GLY A 8 -5.89 6.58 -9.74
CA GLY A 8 -6.43 7.46 -8.72
C GLY A 8 -5.88 8.86 -8.92
N TRP A 9 -6.59 9.85 -8.41
CA TRP A 9 -6.19 11.27 -8.37
C TRP A 9 -4.97 11.49 -7.46
N HIS A 10 -3.84 10.86 -7.78
CA HIS A 10 -2.60 10.99 -7.05
C HIS A 10 -1.78 12.10 -7.71
N LEU A 11 -1.51 13.17 -6.97
CA LEU A 11 -0.73 14.33 -7.45
C LEU A 11 0.61 13.93 -8.10
N LEU A 12 1.18 12.80 -7.68
CA LEU A 12 2.39 12.24 -8.29
C LEU A 12 2.19 11.74 -9.72
N ASP A 13 1.02 11.19 -10.08
CA ASP A 13 0.74 10.74 -11.45
C ASP A 13 0.57 11.93 -12.40
N LEU A 14 0.07 13.06 -11.89
CA LEU A 14 -0.05 14.31 -12.66
C LEU A 14 1.32 14.94 -12.96
N ILE A 15 2.27 14.81 -12.02
CA ILE A 15 3.62 15.40 -12.12
C ILE A 15 4.62 14.42 -12.75
N ALA A 16 4.28 13.13 -12.84
CA ALA A 16 5.12 12.09 -13.42
C ALA A 16 5.61 12.38 -14.86
N PRO A 17 4.81 12.98 -15.77
CA PRO A 17 5.25 13.27 -17.14
C PRO A 17 6.29 14.40 -17.25
N TYR A 18 6.47 15.20 -16.21
CA TYR A 18 7.32 16.41 -16.23
C TYR A 18 8.48 16.29 -15.23
N PRO A 19 9.59 15.61 -15.58
CA PRO A 19 10.70 15.33 -14.67
C PRO A 19 11.37 16.58 -14.08
N SER A 20 11.42 17.68 -14.83
CA SER A 20 11.95 18.97 -14.35
C SER A 20 11.07 19.59 -13.28
N LEU A 21 9.74 19.52 -13.46
CA LEU A 21 8.76 20.02 -12.49
C LEU A 21 8.81 19.19 -11.20
N ARG A 22 8.88 17.85 -11.33
CA ARG A 22 9.04 16.93 -10.21
C ARG A 22 10.26 17.28 -9.35
N LYS A 23 11.42 17.54 -9.97
CA LYS A 23 12.65 17.94 -9.26
C LYS A 23 12.45 19.25 -8.50
N LEU A 24 11.83 20.25 -9.11
CA LEU A 24 11.59 21.54 -8.46
C LEU A 24 10.65 21.39 -7.25
N PHE A 25 9.55 20.66 -7.39
CA PHE A 25 8.61 20.42 -6.28
C PHE A 25 9.24 19.64 -5.12
N LEU A 26 10.02 18.60 -5.41
CA LEU A 26 10.70 17.81 -4.39
C LEU A 26 11.86 18.57 -3.72
N GLN A 27 12.48 19.53 -4.40
CA GLN A 27 13.54 20.37 -3.82
C GLN A 27 12.99 21.48 -2.92
N VAL A 28 11.81 22.01 -3.25
CA VAL A 28 11.19 23.12 -2.50
C VAL A 28 10.46 22.62 -1.25
N ILE A 29 9.88 21.42 -1.29
CA ILE A 29 9.12 20.86 -0.16
C ILE A 29 10.05 20.00 0.70
N PRO A 30 10.30 20.36 1.98
CA PRO A 30 11.11 19.52 2.87
C PRO A 30 10.52 18.12 2.99
N GLU A 31 11.39 17.09 2.97
CA GLU A 31 11.00 15.67 3.00
C GLU A 31 10.01 15.33 4.13
N LYS A 32 10.16 15.99 5.29
CA LYS A 32 9.25 15.87 6.44
C LYS A 32 7.79 16.25 6.18
N TYR A 33 7.52 17.06 5.15
CA TYR A 33 6.17 17.50 4.78
C TYR A 33 5.62 16.78 3.54
N VAL A 34 6.50 16.26 2.67
CA VAL A 34 6.11 15.45 1.51
C VAL A 34 5.27 14.27 2.01
N THR A 35 5.85 13.42 2.84
CA THR A 35 5.21 12.18 3.32
C THR A 35 3.81 12.39 3.93
N PRO A 36 3.59 13.30 4.91
CA PRO A 36 2.26 13.51 5.46
C PRO A 36 1.28 14.21 4.52
N VAL A 37 1.71 15.14 3.64
CA VAL A 37 0.78 15.80 2.68
C VAL A 37 0.32 14.82 1.61
N PHE A 38 1.21 13.97 1.10
CA PHE A 38 0.89 12.98 0.07
C PHE A 38 0.17 11.74 0.63
N LEU A 39 0.46 11.30 1.86
CA LEU A 39 -0.15 10.10 2.46
C LEU A 39 -1.42 10.37 3.27
N LYS A 40 -1.68 11.60 3.77
CA LYS A 40 -2.90 11.88 4.55
C LYS A 40 -4.19 11.88 3.70
N GLY A 41 -4.09 12.18 2.41
CA GLY A 41 -5.24 12.21 1.50
C GLY A 41 -5.57 10.87 0.85
N ALA A 42 -4.67 9.89 0.92
CA ALA A 42 -4.92 8.57 0.35
C ALA A 42 -5.91 7.79 1.22
N PRO A 43 -6.93 7.14 0.64
CA PRO A 43 -7.82 6.27 1.38
C PRO A 43 -6.99 5.17 2.05
N LYS A 44 -7.14 5.06 3.37
CA LYS A 44 -6.44 4.05 4.17
C LYS A 44 -7.13 2.72 3.93
N PHE A 45 -6.51 1.84 3.16
CA PHE A 45 -7.07 0.54 2.81
C PHE A 45 -5.99 -0.54 2.92
N GLY A 46 -6.32 -1.66 3.55
CA GLY A 46 -5.50 -2.86 3.59
C GLY A 46 -6.16 -3.98 2.82
N VAL A 47 -5.44 -4.61 1.89
CA VAL A 47 -5.91 -5.84 1.23
C VAL A 47 -4.75 -6.78 1.04
N PHE A 48 -5.01 -8.05 1.25
CA PHE A 48 -4.23 -9.13 0.68
C PHE A 48 -5.16 -10.26 0.24
N ILE A 49 -4.68 -11.08 -0.67
CA ILE A 49 -5.42 -12.19 -1.27
C ILE A 49 -4.61 -13.48 -1.11
N GLU A 50 -5.30 -14.59 -0.97
CA GLU A 50 -4.73 -15.92 -1.10
C GLU A 50 -4.98 -16.41 -2.53
N VAL A 51 -3.96 -16.99 -3.13
CA VAL A 51 -4.01 -17.54 -4.49
C VAL A 51 -3.55 -18.99 -4.48
N ASP A 52 -4.23 -19.83 -5.26
CA ASP A 52 -3.81 -21.21 -5.46
C ASP A 52 -2.60 -21.31 -6.42
N VAL A 53 -2.12 -22.54 -6.62
CA VAL A 53 -0.99 -22.83 -7.53
C VAL A 53 -1.27 -22.49 -9.00
N ASN A 54 -2.55 -22.36 -9.37
CA ASN A 54 -2.98 -22.00 -10.72
C ASN A 54 -3.18 -20.48 -10.86
N GLY A 55 -3.02 -19.72 -9.78
CA GLY A 55 -3.26 -18.27 -9.74
C GLY A 55 -4.73 -17.88 -9.54
N ASN A 56 -5.61 -18.82 -9.19
CA ASN A 56 -6.99 -18.50 -8.82
C ASN A 56 -7.00 -17.87 -7.43
N ILE A 57 -7.80 -16.81 -7.25
CA ILE A 57 -8.04 -16.24 -5.93
C ILE A 57 -8.93 -17.19 -5.14
N ILE A 58 -8.45 -17.66 -3.99
CA ILE A 58 -9.20 -18.59 -3.12
C ILE A 58 -9.69 -17.93 -1.84
N ASP A 59 -9.08 -16.82 -1.42
CA ASP A 59 -9.57 -16.02 -0.30
C ASP A 59 -9.09 -14.56 -0.39
N SER A 60 -9.74 -13.65 0.34
CA SER A 60 -9.36 -12.25 0.43
C SER A 60 -9.68 -11.63 1.79
N TRP A 61 -8.75 -10.87 2.33
CA TRP A 61 -8.96 -10.10 3.56
C TRP A 61 -8.83 -8.62 3.27
N GLN A 62 -9.78 -7.85 3.78
CA GLN A 62 -9.86 -6.41 3.55
C GLN A 62 -10.04 -5.68 4.87
N ASP A 63 -9.27 -4.62 5.06
CA ASP A 63 -9.43 -3.68 6.17
C ASP A 63 -9.75 -2.28 5.62
N PRO A 64 -11.04 -1.93 5.51
CA PRO A 64 -11.48 -0.60 5.08
C PRO A 64 -11.10 0.54 6.03
N SER A 65 -10.76 0.22 7.28
CA SER A 65 -10.29 1.22 8.25
C SER A 65 -8.81 1.57 8.05
N GLY A 66 -8.08 0.70 7.33
CA GLY A 66 -6.65 0.80 7.08
C GLY A 66 -5.80 0.82 8.35
N LYS A 67 -6.26 0.14 9.41
CA LYS A 67 -5.46 -0.18 10.59
C LYS A 67 -4.28 -1.05 10.18
N VAL A 68 -4.51 -2.05 9.33
CA VAL A 68 -3.48 -2.86 8.67
C VAL A 68 -3.37 -2.37 7.23
N ARG A 69 -2.27 -1.70 6.88
CA ARG A 69 -2.02 -1.15 5.52
C ARG A 69 -0.54 -1.19 5.21
N PHE A 70 -0.16 -0.84 3.98
CA PHE A 70 1.24 -0.92 3.53
C PHE A 70 1.83 -2.33 3.73
N ILE A 71 0.99 -3.34 3.43
CA ILE A 71 1.31 -4.75 3.62
C ILE A 71 2.46 -5.12 2.67
N SER A 72 3.55 -5.62 3.24
CA SER A 72 4.70 -6.12 2.49
C SER A 72 4.75 -7.64 2.43
N GLN A 73 4.14 -8.31 3.42
CA GLN A 73 4.19 -9.76 3.57
C GLN A 73 2.97 -10.27 4.34
N ALA A 74 2.47 -11.44 3.94
CA ALA A 74 1.55 -12.27 4.70
C ALA A 74 2.19 -13.66 4.85
N THR A 75 2.27 -14.16 6.08
CA THR A 75 2.87 -15.47 6.38
C THR A 75 1.88 -16.31 7.15
N ASP A 76 1.43 -17.36 6.49
CA ASP A 76 0.51 -18.33 7.02
C ASP A 76 1.29 -19.46 7.73
N THR A 77 0.85 -19.79 8.94
CA THR A 77 1.45 -20.81 9.81
C THR A 77 0.55 -22.03 10.00
N GLY A 78 -0.62 -22.06 9.36
CA GLY A 78 -1.67 -23.06 9.60
C GLY A 78 -2.71 -22.59 10.62
N ASP A 79 -2.27 -22.13 11.79
CA ASP A 79 -3.17 -21.65 12.86
C ASP A 79 -3.52 -20.16 12.74
N ALA A 80 -2.63 -19.38 12.12
CA ALA A 80 -2.77 -17.95 11.98
C ALA A 80 -1.96 -17.40 10.82
N ILE A 81 -2.39 -16.24 10.34
CA ILE A 81 -1.72 -15.44 9.33
C ILE A 81 -1.12 -14.20 9.99
N TYR A 82 0.20 -14.04 9.84
CA TYR A 82 0.94 -12.89 10.32
C TYR A 82 1.18 -11.90 9.17
N ILE A 83 0.88 -10.63 9.40
CA ILE A 83 0.97 -9.57 8.41
C ILE A 83 2.09 -8.60 8.78
N GLY A 84 3.06 -8.50 7.89
CA GLY A 84 4.15 -7.52 7.93
C GLY A 84 3.80 -6.24 7.17
N SER A 85 4.14 -5.10 7.75
CA SER A 85 3.98 -3.77 7.13
C SER A 85 5.25 -2.95 7.35
N TYR A 86 5.69 -2.24 6.31
CA TYR A 86 6.81 -1.28 6.44
C TYR A 86 6.39 0.03 7.12
N GLY A 87 5.09 0.24 7.30
CA GLY A 87 4.52 1.49 7.81
C GLY A 87 4.06 1.44 9.26
N HIS A 88 4.09 0.27 9.90
CA HIS A 88 3.52 0.07 11.24
C HIS A 88 4.54 -0.51 12.23
N PRO A 89 4.51 -0.10 13.50
CA PRO A 89 5.40 -0.61 14.55
C PRO A 89 4.88 -1.92 15.19
N PHE A 90 4.01 -2.65 14.50
CA PHE A 90 3.39 -3.89 15.01
C PHE A 90 3.22 -4.92 13.89
N LEU A 91 3.12 -6.19 14.27
CA LEU A 91 2.71 -7.29 13.39
C LEU A 91 1.23 -7.56 13.60
N ALA A 92 0.44 -7.58 12.52
CA ALA A 92 -0.96 -7.97 12.60
C ALA A 92 -1.06 -9.50 12.61
N LYS A 93 -2.01 -10.05 13.38
CA LYS A 93 -2.32 -11.48 13.41
C LYS A 93 -3.80 -11.67 13.10
N ILE A 94 -4.09 -12.62 12.22
CA ILE A 94 -5.45 -13.06 11.89
C ILE A 94 -5.52 -14.55 12.23
N ASN A 95 -6.52 -14.96 13.03
CA ASN A 95 -6.74 -16.38 13.30
C ASN A 95 -7.41 -17.02 12.09
N ARG A 96 -6.99 -18.24 11.74
CA ARG A 96 -7.57 -19.01 10.65
C ARG A 96 -8.80 -19.80 11.10
#